data_AF-A0A160VUT1-F1
#
_entry.id   AF-A0A160VUT1-F1
#
_cell.length_a   1.000
_cell.length_b   1.000
_cell.length_c   1.000
_cell.angle_alpha   90.00
_cell.angle_beta   90.00
_cell.angle_gamma   90.00
#
_symmetry.space_group_name_H-M   'P 1'
#
loop_
_entity.id
_entity.type
_entity.pdbx_description
1 polymer ?
#
loop_
_entity_poly.entity_id
_entity_poly.type
_entity_poly.pdbx_seq_one_letter_code
_entity_poly.pdbx_strand_id
1 'polypeptide(L)'
;MRLEGKRRFEHIYIAIDPGERPGVSVVADNRVLEVYHLKSPRDVDIIIQLLEKYPKAKIKIGHGAKRHRILMLKTLAKILGEDYPIILVNEKGTTPRVGGVEAWAIQDIVASINIGLRDGREITIRELIKGDKVTKGEIENIKAQSRRLSGGKITISSELAREVALGNITIEEAINIQKRRKEVRK
;
A
#
# COMPACT_ATOMS: atom_id res chain seq x y z
N MET A 1 -3.09 29.44 2.79
CA MET A 1 -2.44 29.28 1.47
C MET A 1 -3.51 29.34 0.40
N ARG A 2 -3.35 30.21 -0.61
CA ARG A 2 -4.37 30.50 -1.65
C ARG A 2 -3.78 30.06 -2.99
N LEU A 3 -4.28 28.95 -3.53
CA LEU A 3 -3.94 28.46 -4.87
C LEU A 3 -5.18 28.68 -5.75
N GLU A 4 -5.02 29.55 -6.74
CA GLU A 4 -5.89 29.86 -7.89
C GLU A 4 -7.41 29.62 -7.79
N GLY A 5 -8.16 30.72 -7.76
CA GLY A 5 -9.50 30.80 -8.37
C GLY A 5 -10.70 30.20 -7.63
N LYS A 6 -10.52 29.25 -6.70
CA LYS A 6 -11.58 28.85 -5.77
C LYS A 6 -11.26 29.34 -4.35
N ARG A 7 -12.22 30.05 -3.75
CA ARG A 7 -12.18 30.42 -2.32
C ARG A 7 -12.30 29.12 -1.50
N ARG A 8 -11.17 28.46 -1.20
CA ARG A 8 -11.02 27.20 -0.43
C ARG A 8 -11.62 25.97 -1.14
N PHE A 9 -10.82 24.90 -1.25
CA PHE A 9 -11.36 23.58 -1.57
C PHE A 9 -12.19 23.07 -0.37
N GLU A 10 -13.34 22.46 -0.65
CA GLU A 10 -14.20 21.88 0.39
C GLU A 10 -13.64 20.52 0.85
N HIS A 11 -13.29 19.68 -0.12
CA HIS A 11 -12.74 18.36 0.11
C HIS A 11 -11.38 18.23 -0.54
N ILE A 12 -10.40 17.74 0.23
CA ILE A 12 -9.07 17.42 -0.26
C ILE A 12 -8.76 15.98 0.17
N TYR A 13 -8.31 15.17 -0.77
CA TYR A 13 -7.95 13.78 -0.56
C TYR A 13 -6.52 13.54 -1.00
N ILE A 14 -5.73 12.89 -0.15
CA ILE A 14 -4.49 12.23 -0.56
C ILE A 14 -4.88 10.79 -0.84
N ALA A 15 -4.99 10.46 -2.12
CA ALA A 15 -5.46 9.18 -2.60
C ALA A 15 -4.29 8.28 -2.98
N ILE A 16 -4.33 7.03 -2.52
CA ILE A 16 -3.21 6.10 -2.60
C ILE A 16 -3.66 4.79 -3.21
N ASP A 17 -3.03 4.42 -4.33
CA ASP A 17 -3.09 3.06 -4.88
C ASP A 17 -1.95 2.21 -4.30
N PRO A 18 -2.24 1.20 -3.46
CA PRO A 18 -1.19 0.37 -2.88
C PRO A 18 -0.55 -0.54 -3.92
N GLY A 19 0.76 -0.68 -3.87
CA GLY A 19 1.51 -1.55 -4.76
C GLY A 19 2.96 -1.66 -4.32
N GLU A 20 3.79 -2.34 -5.11
CA GLU A 20 5.25 -2.38 -4.87
C GLU A 20 5.85 -0.97 -4.91
N ARG A 21 5.34 -0.14 -5.82
CA ARG A 21 5.65 1.29 -5.92
C ARG A 21 4.33 2.06 -5.95
N PRO A 22 3.79 2.45 -4.78
CA PRO A 22 2.45 3.03 -4.72
C PRO A 22 2.29 4.32 -5.54
N GLY A 23 1.16 4.43 -6.24
CA GLY A 23 0.71 5.69 -6.84
C GLY A 23 0.01 6.57 -5.80
N VAL A 24 0.31 7.85 -5.78
CA VAL A 24 -0.28 8.84 -4.87
C VAL A 24 -0.76 10.04 -5.68
N SER A 25 -1.95 10.54 -5.38
CA SER A 25 -2.45 11.79 -5.93
C SER A 25 -3.11 12.66 -4.87
N VAL A 26 -3.06 13.98 -5.07
CA VAL A 26 -3.85 14.93 -4.31
C VAL A 26 -5.03 15.35 -5.17
N VAL A 27 -6.24 15.05 -4.72
CA VAL A 27 -7.48 15.39 -5.42
C VAL A 27 -8.29 16.34 -4.56
N ALA A 28 -8.63 17.51 -5.09
CA ALA A 28 -9.41 18.53 -4.41
C ALA A 28 -10.62 18.96 -5.26
N ASP A 29 -11.84 18.79 -4.74
CA ASP A 29 -13.11 19.06 -5.43
C ASP A 29 -13.10 18.64 -6.93
N ASN A 30 -12.76 17.37 -7.17
CA ASN A 30 -12.65 16.73 -8.49
C ASN A 30 -11.51 17.23 -9.39
N ARG A 31 -10.52 17.95 -8.84
CA ARG A 31 -9.32 18.39 -9.56
C ARG A 31 -8.08 17.72 -9.00
N VAL A 32 -7.22 17.20 -9.87
CA VAL A 32 -5.91 16.68 -9.48
C VAL A 32 -4.96 17.85 -9.30
N LEU A 33 -4.35 17.97 -8.13
CA LEU A 33 -3.38 19.01 -7.81
C LEU A 33 -1.94 18.52 -8.02
N GLU A 34 -1.66 17.31 -7.54
CA GLU A 34 -0.31 16.73 -7.52
C GLU A 34 -0.39 15.21 -7.67
N VAL A 35 0.67 14.61 -8.21
CA VAL A 35 0.81 13.16 -8.34
C VAL A 35 2.25 12.74 -8.04
N TYR A 36 2.41 11.58 -7.40
CA TYR A 36 3.70 11.03 -6.98
C TYR A 36 3.70 9.52 -7.11
N HIS A 37 4.88 8.97 -7.35
CA HIS A 37 5.11 7.53 -7.36
C HIS A 37 6.15 7.20 -6.29
N LEU A 38 5.73 6.48 -5.25
CA LEU A 38 6.60 6.18 -4.12
C LEU A 38 7.65 5.12 -4.50
N LYS A 39 8.76 5.07 -3.77
CA LYS A 39 9.80 4.04 -4.01
C LYS A 39 9.40 2.68 -3.46
N SER A 40 8.63 2.67 -2.37
CA SER A 40 8.12 1.45 -1.74
C SER A 40 6.88 1.76 -0.89
N PRO A 41 6.11 0.76 -0.41
CA PRO A 41 5.01 1.00 0.52
C PRO A 41 5.47 1.57 1.86
N ARG A 42 6.75 1.43 2.21
CA ARG A 42 7.31 1.95 3.47
C ARG A 42 7.77 3.41 3.34
N ASP A 43 7.82 3.96 2.14
CA ASP A 43 8.33 5.31 1.83
C ASP A 43 7.21 6.36 1.94
N VAL A 44 6.72 6.60 3.17
CA VAL A 44 5.51 7.39 3.40
C VAL A 44 5.78 8.89 3.61
N ASP A 45 7.02 9.34 3.53
CA ASP A 45 7.43 10.71 3.84
C ASP A 45 6.69 11.73 2.96
N ILE A 46 6.51 11.42 1.67
CA ILE A 46 5.73 12.26 0.75
C ILE A 46 4.28 12.42 1.25
N ILE A 47 3.65 11.37 1.79
CA ILE A 47 2.28 11.46 2.30
C ILE A 47 2.23 12.41 3.50
N ILE A 48 3.23 12.35 4.38
CA ILE A 48 3.32 13.24 5.55
C ILE A 48 3.50 14.71 5.11
N GLN A 49 4.41 14.96 4.16
CA GLN A 49 4.61 16.30 3.58
C GLN A 49 3.33 16.85 2.94
N LEU A 50 2.55 15.99 2.27
CA LEU A 50 1.27 16.38 1.68
C LEU A 50 0.21 16.68 2.75
N LEU A 51 0.18 15.95 3.87
CA LEU A 51 -0.71 16.27 4.99
C LEU A 51 -0.37 17.63 5.62
N GLU A 52 0.92 17.95 5.74
CA GLU A 52 1.38 19.26 6.23
C GLU A 52 1.02 20.39 5.25
N LYS A 53 1.22 20.15 3.94
CA LYS A 53 0.87 21.10 2.86
C LYS A 53 -0.65 21.31 2.76
N TYR A 54 -1.43 20.28 3.01
CA TYR A 54 -2.89 20.29 2.96
C TYR A 54 -3.51 19.83 4.30
N PRO A 55 -3.55 20.69 5.35
CA PRO A 55 -3.97 20.29 6.70
C PRO A 55 -5.41 19.77 6.85
N LYS A 56 -6.26 19.95 5.83
CA LYS A 56 -7.63 19.43 5.79
C LYS A 56 -7.78 18.16 4.97
N ALA A 57 -6.68 17.65 4.39
CA ALA A 57 -6.73 16.49 3.53
C ALA A 57 -7.03 15.22 4.34
N LYS A 58 -7.89 14.37 3.80
CA LYS A 58 -8.13 13.01 4.31
C LYS A 58 -7.37 12.01 3.43
N ILE A 59 -6.89 10.92 4.02
CA ILE A 59 -6.27 9.84 3.25
C ILE A 59 -7.36 8.92 2.69
N LYS A 60 -7.33 8.68 1.37
CA LYS A 60 -8.07 7.60 0.71
C LYS A 60 -7.09 6.51 0.28
N ILE A 61 -7.42 5.25 0.51
CA ILE A 61 -6.57 4.11 0.13
C ILE A 61 -7.37 3.03 -0.58
N GLY A 62 -6.81 2.50 -1.67
CA GLY A 62 -7.38 1.38 -2.41
C GLY A 62 -7.40 0.08 -1.60
N HIS A 63 -8.44 -0.75 -1.82
CA HIS A 63 -8.56 -2.08 -1.23
C HIS A 63 -7.64 -3.14 -1.89
N GLY A 64 -6.97 -2.78 -2.99
CA GLY A 64 -6.01 -3.64 -3.68
C GLY A 64 -4.74 -3.94 -2.87
N ALA A 65 -3.92 -4.84 -3.43
CA ALA A 65 -2.56 -5.16 -2.98
C ALA A 65 -2.36 -5.23 -1.45
N LYS A 66 -3.25 -5.96 -0.77
CA LYS A 66 -3.37 -6.05 0.69
C LYS A 66 -2.06 -6.07 1.47
N ARG A 67 -1.07 -6.88 1.08
CA ARG A 67 0.24 -6.90 1.76
C ARG A 67 0.95 -5.54 1.70
N HIS A 68 1.00 -4.91 0.53
CA HIS A 68 1.61 -3.59 0.35
C HIS A 68 0.83 -2.53 1.13
N ARG A 69 -0.50 -2.60 1.11
CA ARG A 69 -1.36 -1.76 1.95
C ARG A 69 -1.03 -1.90 3.43
N ILE A 70 -0.96 -3.12 3.97
CA ILE A 70 -0.62 -3.37 5.39
C ILE A 70 0.74 -2.78 5.74
N LEU A 71 1.75 -2.97 4.88
CA LEU A 71 3.09 -2.40 5.09
C LEU A 71 3.03 -0.87 5.21
N MET A 72 2.32 -0.22 4.30
CA MET A 72 2.16 1.23 4.31
C MET A 72 1.39 1.72 5.54
N LEU A 73 0.26 1.08 5.84
CA LEU A 73 -0.57 1.41 7.00
C LEU A 73 0.22 1.28 8.31
N LYS A 74 1.06 0.25 8.44
CA LYS A 74 1.96 0.11 9.61
C LYS A 74 2.96 1.25 9.71
N THR A 75 3.54 1.70 8.60
CA THR A 75 4.46 2.83 8.62
C THR A 75 3.72 4.13 8.96
N LEU A 76 2.55 4.38 8.35
CA LEU A 76 1.72 5.54 8.67
C LEU A 76 1.28 5.54 10.14
N ALA A 77 0.85 4.40 10.69
CA ALA A 77 0.41 4.30 12.08
C ALA A 77 1.50 4.66 13.09
N LYS A 78 2.79 4.40 12.77
CA LYS A 78 3.92 4.80 13.62
C LYS A 78 4.06 6.33 13.74
N ILE A 79 3.58 7.06 12.74
CA ILE A 79 3.72 8.52 12.64
C ILE A 79 2.42 9.21 13.06
N LEU A 80 1.28 8.75 12.54
CA LEU A 80 -0.04 9.37 12.70
C LEU A 80 -0.88 8.77 13.84
N GLY A 81 -0.47 7.63 14.39
CA GLY A 81 -1.22 6.84 15.37
C GLY A 81 -2.10 5.76 14.73
N GLU A 82 -2.36 4.69 15.48
CA GLU A 82 -3.14 3.54 14.98
C GLU A 82 -4.63 3.86 14.77
N ASP A 83 -5.17 4.83 15.50
CA ASP A 83 -6.57 5.23 15.42
C ASP A 83 -6.79 6.38 14.40
N TYR A 84 -5.76 6.71 13.61
CA TYR A 84 -5.87 7.73 12.56
C TYR A 84 -6.96 7.34 11.53
N PRO A 85 -7.90 8.23 11.20
CA PRO A 85 -8.98 7.94 10.27
C PRO A 85 -8.48 7.95 8.83
N ILE A 86 -8.89 6.94 8.08
CA ILE A 86 -8.64 6.81 6.64
C ILE A 86 -9.94 6.40 5.94
N ILE A 87 -9.99 6.57 4.63
CA ILE A 87 -11.12 6.17 3.80
C ILE A 87 -10.69 4.98 2.95
N LEU A 88 -11.27 3.81 3.17
CA LEU A 88 -11.06 2.64 2.33
C LEU A 88 -11.96 2.70 1.10
N VAL A 89 -11.35 2.68 -0.08
CA VAL A 89 -12.05 2.71 -1.37
C VAL A 89 -12.04 1.32 -2.00
N ASN A 90 -13.21 0.82 -2.37
CA ASN A 90 -13.34 -0.47 -3.04
C ASN A 90 -13.24 -0.29 -4.57
N GLU A 91 -12.34 -1.04 -5.18
CA GLU A 91 -12.01 -1.02 -6.60
C GLU A 91 -12.36 -2.40 -7.15
N LYS A 92 -13.64 -2.64 -7.42
CA LYS A 92 -14.00 -3.78 -8.25
C LYS A 92 -13.44 -3.53 -9.65
N GLY A 93 -12.42 -4.29 -10.03
CA GLY A 93 -11.79 -4.22 -11.35
C GLY A 93 -10.28 -4.22 -11.24
N THR A 94 -9.67 -5.39 -11.29
CA THR A 94 -8.24 -5.49 -11.57
C THR A 94 -8.02 -5.07 -13.02
N THR A 95 -7.31 -3.97 -13.26
CA THR A 95 -6.80 -3.68 -14.61
C THR A 95 -5.79 -4.78 -14.96
N PRO A 96 -5.95 -5.50 -16.09
CA PRO A 96 -4.96 -6.46 -16.55
C PRO A 96 -3.61 -5.77 -16.70
N ARG A 97 -2.57 -6.32 -16.07
CA ARG A 97 -1.21 -5.77 -16.18
C ARG A 97 -0.65 -6.08 -17.57
N VAL A 98 -0.72 -5.11 -18.46
CA VAL A 98 -0.17 -5.19 -19.83
C VAL A 98 0.78 -4.01 -20.04
N GLY A 99 2.00 -4.28 -20.50
CA GLY A 99 3.02 -3.24 -20.79
C GLY A 99 4.32 -3.38 -20.00
N GLY A 100 5.26 -2.46 -20.23
CA GLY A 100 6.54 -2.36 -19.50
C GLY A 100 6.44 -1.48 -18.25
N VAL A 101 7.57 -1.31 -17.54
CA VAL A 101 7.65 -0.62 -16.24
C VAL A 101 7.10 0.81 -16.27
N GLU A 102 7.33 1.56 -17.36
CA GLU A 102 6.83 2.92 -17.52
C GLU A 102 5.30 2.98 -17.65
N ALA A 103 4.72 2.02 -18.37
CA ALA A 103 3.26 1.92 -18.50
C ALA A 103 2.60 1.60 -17.15
N TRP A 104 3.26 0.81 -16.29
CA TRP A 104 2.77 0.49 -14.95
C TRP A 104 2.77 1.70 -14.02
N ALA A 105 3.85 2.50 -14.01
CA ALA A 105 3.90 3.70 -13.17
C ALA A 105 2.77 4.69 -13.52
N ILE A 106 2.44 4.82 -14.81
CA ILE A 106 1.30 5.65 -15.24
C ILE A 106 -0.04 5.03 -14.77
N GLN A 107 -0.19 3.70 -14.85
CA GLN A 107 -1.40 3.01 -14.40
C GLN A 107 -1.66 3.20 -12.90
N ASP A 108 -0.63 3.06 -12.07
CA ASP A 108 -0.74 3.21 -10.60
C ASP A 108 -1.12 4.66 -10.22
N ILE A 109 -0.61 5.66 -10.96
CA ILE A 109 -1.01 7.07 -10.78
C ILE A 109 -2.47 7.27 -11.16
N VAL A 110 -2.91 6.75 -12.31
CA VAL A 110 -4.31 6.83 -12.75
C VAL A 110 -5.25 6.13 -11.75
N ALA A 111 -4.84 4.98 -11.22
CA ALA A 111 -5.57 4.28 -10.16
C ALA A 111 -5.71 5.17 -8.91
N SER A 112 -4.61 5.81 -8.46
CA SER A 112 -4.66 6.72 -7.32
C SER A 112 -5.65 7.89 -7.52
N ILE A 113 -5.73 8.44 -8.73
CA ILE A 113 -6.69 9.51 -9.06
C ILE A 113 -8.13 8.99 -8.96
N ASN A 114 -8.39 7.80 -9.54
CA ASN A 114 -9.70 7.16 -9.46
C ASN A 114 -10.13 6.89 -8.02
N ILE A 115 -9.19 6.47 -7.16
CA ILE A 115 -9.42 6.32 -5.71
C ILE A 115 -9.83 7.67 -5.10
N GLY A 116 -9.15 8.76 -5.45
CA GLY A 116 -9.46 10.10 -4.96
C GLY A 116 -10.88 10.56 -5.29
N LEU A 117 -11.35 10.22 -6.48
CA LEU A 117 -12.66 10.59 -7.02
C LEU A 117 -13.82 9.71 -6.54
N ARG A 118 -13.55 8.47 -6.09
CA ARG A 118 -14.58 7.53 -5.65
C ARG A 118 -14.94 7.68 -4.18
N ASP A 119 -16.18 7.36 -3.84
CA ASP A 119 -16.59 7.22 -2.45
C ASP A 119 -15.92 6.01 -1.78
N GLY A 120 -15.88 6.05 -0.45
CA GLY A 120 -15.30 4.99 0.35
C GLY A 120 -15.90 4.94 1.74
N ARG A 121 -15.38 4.03 2.55
CA ARG A 121 -15.81 3.82 3.94
C ARG A 121 -14.74 4.35 4.88
N GLU A 122 -15.11 5.28 5.77
CA GLU A 122 -14.23 5.69 6.87
C GLU A 122 -13.96 4.51 7.80
N ILE A 123 -12.68 4.33 8.16
CA ILE A 123 -12.17 3.28 9.02
C ILE A 123 -10.87 3.76 9.65
N THR A 124 -10.52 3.28 10.84
CA THR A 124 -9.19 3.54 11.40
C THR A 124 -8.14 2.62 10.80
N ILE A 125 -6.87 3.02 10.86
CA ILE A 125 -5.76 2.14 10.44
C ILE A 125 -5.80 0.80 11.20
N ARG A 126 -6.01 0.84 12.52
CA ARG A 126 -6.10 -0.34 13.39
C ARG A 126 -7.17 -1.32 12.94
N GLU A 127 -8.39 -0.83 12.72
CA GLU A 127 -9.52 -1.67 12.33
C GLU A 127 -9.29 -2.33 10.96
N LEU A 128 -8.71 -1.58 10.01
CA LEU A 128 -8.41 -2.09 8.68
C LEU A 128 -7.38 -3.23 8.73
N ILE A 129 -6.28 -3.05 9.46
CA ILE A 129 -5.25 -4.09 9.62
C ILE A 129 -5.82 -5.32 10.34
N LYS A 130 -6.64 -5.14 11.38
CA LYS A 130 -7.26 -6.26 12.11
C LYS A 130 -8.27 -7.04 11.26
N GLY A 131 -9.00 -6.36 10.37
CA GLY A 131 -9.95 -6.99 9.45
C GLY A 131 -9.28 -7.85 8.36
N ASP A 132 -8.01 -7.58 8.06
CA ASP A 132 -7.24 -8.21 7.00
C ASP A 132 -6.73 -9.62 7.38
N LYS A 133 -7.62 -10.62 7.38
CA LYS A 133 -7.27 -12.03 7.66
C LYS A 133 -6.37 -12.63 6.57
N VAL A 134 -5.20 -13.16 6.94
CA VAL A 134 -4.32 -13.89 6.00
C VAL A 134 -4.98 -15.21 5.59
N THR A 135 -5.18 -15.37 4.28
CA THR A 135 -5.79 -16.55 3.67
C THR A 135 -4.77 -17.64 3.35
N LYS A 136 -5.25 -18.89 3.19
CA LYS A 136 -4.40 -20.01 2.74
C LYS A 136 -3.78 -19.75 1.36
N GLY A 137 -4.55 -19.16 0.44
CA GLY A 137 -4.08 -18.82 -0.91
C GLY A 137 -2.92 -17.81 -0.89
N GLU A 138 -3.00 -16.79 -0.03
CA GLU A 138 -1.91 -15.81 0.15
C GLU A 138 -0.63 -16.48 0.67
N ILE A 139 -0.74 -17.38 1.65
CA ILE A 139 0.40 -18.13 2.19
C ILE A 139 1.08 -18.96 1.09
N GLU A 140 0.30 -19.69 0.29
CA GLU A 140 0.86 -20.52 -0.79
C GLU A 140 1.50 -19.68 -1.91
N ASN A 141 0.91 -18.53 -2.25
CA ASN A 141 1.52 -17.60 -3.20
C ASN A 141 2.88 -17.07 -2.70
N ILE A 142 2.95 -16.65 -1.44
CA ILE A 142 4.19 -16.17 -0.83
C ILE A 142 5.27 -17.26 -0.81
N LYS A 143 4.92 -18.51 -0.50
CA LYS A 143 5.86 -19.64 -0.58
C LYS A 143 6.38 -19.85 -2.01
N ALA A 144 5.49 -19.82 -2.99
CA ALA A 144 5.86 -19.94 -4.40
C ALA A 144 6.81 -18.80 -4.83
N GLN A 145 6.55 -17.57 -4.37
CA GLN A 145 7.42 -16.43 -4.60
C GLN A 145 8.79 -16.60 -3.95
N SER A 146 8.86 -17.13 -2.72
CA SER A 146 10.11 -17.44 -2.04
C SER A 146 10.94 -18.46 -2.82
N ARG A 147 10.28 -19.49 -3.36
CA ARG A 147 10.94 -20.50 -4.20
C ARG A 147 11.48 -19.87 -5.48
N ARG A 148 10.73 -18.98 -6.12
CA ARG A 148 11.17 -18.27 -7.34
C ARG A 148 12.40 -17.39 -7.08
N LEU A 149 12.35 -16.53 -6.06
CA LEU A 149 13.44 -15.59 -5.72
C LEU A 149 14.73 -16.29 -5.29
N SER A 150 14.62 -17.50 -4.74
CA SER A 150 15.78 -18.31 -4.36
C SER A 150 16.30 -19.22 -5.49
N GLY A 151 15.83 -19.03 -6.74
CA GLY A 151 16.22 -19.88 -7.88
C GLY A 151 15.80 -21.35 -7.70
N GLY A 152 14.66 -21.59 -7.06
CA GLY A 152 14.11 -22.92 -6.81
C GLY A 152 14.53 -23.59 -5.51
N LYS A 153 15.50 -23.01 -4.77
CA LYS A 153 16.21 -23.70 -3.68
C LYS A 153 15.49 -23.66 -2.34
N ILE A 154 14.72 -22.60 -2.05
CA ILE A 154 14.17 -22.35 -0.72
C ILE A 154 12.70 -22.02 -0.81
N THR A 155 11.89 -22.87 -0.18
CA THR A 155 10.50 -22.56 0.17
C THR A 155 10.45 -22.27 1.65
N ILE A 156 9.95 -21.10 2.03
CA ILE A 156 9.76 -20.72 3.44
C ILE A 156 8.58 -21.47 4.08
N SER A 157 8.60 -21.62 5.41
CA SER A 157 7.50 -22.23 6.17
C SER A 157 6.20 -21.42 6.08
N SER A 158 5.05 -22.04 6.39
CA SER A 158 3.77 -21.34 6.50
C SER A 158 3.80 -20.23 7.56
N GLU A 159 4.52 -20.45 8.66
CA GLU A 159 4.76 -19.46 9.73
C GLU A 159 5.46 -18.22 9.15
N LEU A 160 6.59 -18.40 8.48
CA LEU A 160 7.33 -17.29 7.86
C LEU A 160 6.51 -16.62 6.75
N ALA A 161 5.79 -17.40 5.94
CA ALA A 161 4.90 -16.85 4.91
C ALA A 161 3.77 -16.01 5.52
N ARG A 162 3.27 -16.37 6.71
CA ARG A 162 2.29 -15.58 7.44
C ARG A 162 2.88 -14.27 7.94
N GLU A 163 4.09 -14.30 8.51
CA GLU A 163 4.80 -13.08 8.92
C GLU A 163 5.04 -12.12 7.75
N VAL A 164 5.39 -12.68 6.58
CA VAL A 164 5.52 -11.94 5.32
C VAL A 164 4.19 -11.34 4.88
N ALA A 165 3.09 -12.12 4.94
CA ALA A 165 1.75 -11.66 4.57
C ALA A 165 1.25 -10.52 5.47
N LEU A 166 1.56 -10.60 6.77
CA LEU A 166 1.27 -9.57 7.75
C LEU A 166 2.20 -8.35 7.61
N GLY A 167 3.20 -8.39 6.73
CA GLY A 167 4.16 -7.32 6.54
C GLY A 167 5.13 -7.13 7.71
N ASN A 168 5.27 -8.13 8.59
CA ASN A 168 6.21 -8.10 9.72
C ASN A 168 7.67 -8.25 9.24
N ILE A 169 7.88 -9.06 8.19
CA ILE A 169 9.18 -9.28 7.57
C ILE A 169 9.07 -9.24 6.03
N THR A 170 10.19 -8.98 5.35
CA THR A 170 10.29 -9.10 3.90
C THR A 170 10.42 -10.56 3.47
N ILE A 171 10.21 -10.83 2.18
CA ILE A 171 10.33 -12.20 1.69
C ILE A 171 11.81 -12.64 1.66
N GLU A 172 12.71 -11.70 1.43
CA GLU A 172 14.17 -11.89 1.49
C GLU A 172 14.62 -12.21 2.92
N GLU A 173 14.13 -11.46 3.92
CA GLU A 173 14.36 -11.75 5.34
C GLU A 173 13.87 -13.15 5.70
N ALA A 174 12.65 -13.51 5.27
CA ALA A 174 12.08 -14.83 5.50
C ALA A 174 12.93 -15.94 4.85
N ILE A 175 13.41 -15.75 3.62
CA ILE A 175 14.32 -16.68 2.93
C ILE A 175 15.60 -16.86 3.76
N ASN A 176 16.21 -15.77 4.24
CA ASN A 176 17.44 -15.82 5.03
C ASN A 176 17.25 -16.48 6.40
N ILE A 177 16.10 -16.27 7.06
CA ILE A 177 15.74 -16.99 8.29
C ILE A 177 15.57 -18.49 8.00
N GLN A 178 14.91 -18.84 6.89
CA GLN A 178 14.69 -20.23 6.49
C GLN A 178 16.01 -20.95 6.15
N LYS A 179 16.97 -20.28 5.52
CA LYS A 179 18.33 -20.81 5.26
C LYS A 179 19.02 -21.19 6.57
N ARG A 180 19.11 -20.23 7.50
CA ARG A 180 19.73 -20.43 8.83
C ARG A 180 19.09 -21.59 9.60
N ARG A 181 17.75 -21.70 9.58
CA ARG A 181 17.02 -22.83 10.19
C ARG A 181 17.38 -24.20 9.59
N LYS A 182 17.74 -24.28 8.31
CA LYS A 182 18.16 -25.53 7.65
C LYS A 182 19.62 -25.89 7.96
N GLU A 183 20.50 -24.90 8.08
CA GLU A 183 21.92 -25.09 8.40
C GLU A 183 22.11 -25.62 9.82
N VAL A 184 21.36 -25.09 10.80
CA VAL A 184 21.41 -25.55 12.21
C VAL A 184 20.88 -26.98 12.40
N ARG A 185 20.09 -27.49 11.44
CA ARG A 185 19.52 -28.86 11.48
C ARG A 185 20.36 -29.90 10.75
N LYS A 186 21.46 -29.49 10.11
CA LYS A 186 22.45 -30.37 9.48
C LYS A 186 23.56 -30.69 10.47
#